data_AF-A0A5J4VBD4-F1
#
_entry.id   AF-A0A5J4VBD4-F1
#
_cell.length_a   1.000
_cell.length_b   1.000
_cell.length_c   1.000
_cell.angle_alpha   90.00
_cell.angle_beta   90.00
_cell.angle_gamma   90.00
#
_symmetry.space_group_name_H-M   'P 1'
#
loop_
_entity.id
_entity.type
_entity.pdbx_description
1 polymer ?
#
loop_
_entity_poly.entity_id
_entity_poly.type
_entity_poly.pdbx_seq_one_letter_code
_entity_poly.pdbx_strand_id
1 'polypeptide(L)' 'MSISSEYFVAIADYGGVEGDTNYIAVMKGDVVRLIKKDKEWLTVEKDGDIG' A
#
# COMPACT_ATOMS: atom_id res chain seq x y z
N MET A 1 -11.57 -18.55 8.79
CA MET A 1 -11.73 -18.01 7.43
C MET A 1 -10.36 -17.55 6.97
N SER A 2 -9.77 -18.18 5.96
CA SER A 2 -8.49 -17.77 5.41
C SER A 2 -8.72 -16.50 4.60
N ILE A 3 -8.35 -15.35 5.14
CA ILE A 3 -8.31 -14.10 4.37
C ILE A 3 -7.17 -14.31 3.38
N SER A 4 -7.50 -14.51 2.11
CA SER A 4 -6.49 -14.60 1.06
C SER A 4 -5.72 -13.29 1.08
N SER A 5 -4.40 -13.35 1.31
CA SER A 5 -3.56 -12.17 1.17
C SER A 5 -3.48 -11.81 -0.31
N GLU A 6 -4.05 -10.65 -0.67
CA GLU A 6 -3.93 -10.08 -2.01
C GLU A 6 -2.68 -9.20 -2.05
N TYR A 7 -1.90 -9.32 -3.13
CA TYR A 7 -0.70 -8.52 -3.36
C TYR A 7 -0.83 -7.73 -4.65
N PHE A 8 -0.31 -6.51 -4.65
CA PHE A 8 -0.29 -5.63 -5.82
C PHE A 8 1.13 -5.18 -6.11
N VAL A 9 1.38 -4.84 -7.37
CA VAL A 9 2.63 -4.23 -7.81
C VAL A 9 2.37 -2.76 -8.10
N ALA A 10 3.14 -1.87 -7.47
CA ALA A 10 3.11 -0.45 -7.78
C ALA A 10 3.53 -0.24 -9.25
N ILE A 11 2.68 0.45 -10.02
CA ILE A 11 2.92 0.68 -11.46
C ILE A 11 3.63 2.02 -11.74
N ALA A 12 3.72 2.88 -10.74
CA ALA A 12 4.34 4.19 -10.78
C ALA A 12 4.89 4.54 -9.40
N ASP A 13 5.81 5.50 -9.36
CA ASP A 13 6.35 6.04 -8.11
C ASP A 13 5.31 6.94 -7.44
N TYR A 14 5.20 6.84 -6.12
CA TYR A 14 4.36 7.66 -5.28
C TYR A 14 5.13 8.02 -4.01
N GLY A 15 5.37 9.31 -3.79
CA GLY A 15 6.19 9.79 -2.66
C GLY A 15 5.47 9.85 -1.31
N GLY A 16 4.18 9.50 -1.26
CA GLY A 16 3.35 9.78 -0.09
C GLY A 16 3.03 11.26 0.07
N VAL A 17 2.57 11.65 1.26
CA VAL A 17 2.31 13.04 1.65
C VAL A 17 3.23 13.38 2.82
N GLU A 18 4.08 14.39 2.66
CA GLU A 18 5.06 14.77 3.68
C GLU A 18 4.35 15.15 4.99
N GLY A 19 4.75 14.50 6.10
CA GLY A 19 4.18 14.71 7.42
C GLY A 19 2.89 13.95 7.71
N ASP A 20 2.33 13.23 6.73
CA ASP A 20 1.15 12.38 6.92
C ASP A 20 1.54 10.90 6.94
N THR A 21 1.51 10.30 8.13
CA THR A 21 1.87 8.90 8.34
C THR A 21 0.83 7.91 7.79
N ASN A 22 -0.31 8.38 7.29
CA ASN A 22 -1.30 7.53 6.64
C ASN A 22 -0.93 7.17 5.20
N TYR A 23 0.10 7.79 4.62
CA TYR A 23 0.54 7.54 3.26
C TYR A 23 1.97 7.03 3.27
N ILE A 24 2.19 5.85 2.67
CA ILE A 24 3.53 5.31 2.48
C ILE A 24 4.06 5.60 1.08
N ALA A 25 5.38 5.79 0.98
CA ALA A 25 6.02 5.93 -0.31
C ALA A 25 6.20 4.55 -0.97
N VAL A 26 5.89 4.47 -2.27
CA VAL A 26 6.12 3.28 -3.10
C VAL A 26 6.85 3.67 -4.38
N MET A 27 7.72 2.80 -4.85
CA MET A 27 8.39 2.90 -6.14
C MET A 27 7.76 1.93 -7.11
N LYS A 28 7.79 2.25 -8.40
CA LYS A 28 7.36 1.35 -9.46
C LYS A 28 8.10 0.01 -9.34
N GLY A 29 7.35 -1.07 -9.27
CA GLY A 29 7.85 -2.43 -9.09
C GLY A 29 7.79 -2.93 -7.65
N ASP A 30 7.52 -2.07 -6.66
CA ASP A 30 7.29 -2.50 -5.29
C ASP A 30 6.08 -3.42 -5.19
N VAL A 31 6.21 -4.48 -4.39
CA VAL A 31 5.12 -5.38 -4.07
C VAL A 31 4.55 -4.98 -2.72
N VAL A 32 3.25 -4.70 -2.68
CA VAL A 32 2.54 -4.32 -1.45
C VAL A 32 1.42 -5.31 -1.16
N ARG A 33 1.14 -5.56 0.12
CA ARG A 33 0.07 -6.45 0.56
C ARG A 33 -1.17 -5.64 0.87
N LEU A 34 -2.31 -6.00 0.28
CA LEU A 34 -3.59 -5.38 0.60
C LEU A 34 -4.02 -5.73 2.02
N ILE A 35 -4.24 -4.69 2.83
CA ILE A 35 -4.81 -4.82 4.18
C ILE A 35 -6.30 -4.49 4.15
N LYS A 36 -6.67 -3.41 3.47
CA LYS A 36 -8.05 -2.94 3.36
C LYS A 36 -8.30 -2.26 2.03
N LYS A 37 -9.50 -2.51 1.47
CA LYS A 37 -9.97 -1.88 0.25
C LYS A 37 -11.14 -0.95 0.56
N ASP A 38 -10.91 0.35 0.47
CA ASP A 38 -11.95 1.38 0.54
C ASP A 38 -12.35 1.86 -0.87
N LYS A 39 -13.36 2.73 -0.96
CA LYS A 39 -13.88 3.18 -2.27
C LYS A 39 -12.90 4.04 -3.05
N GLU A 40 -12.12 4.87 -2.37
CA GLU A 40 -11.19 5.83 -2.98
C GLU A 40 -9.72 5.45 -2.78
N TRP A 41 -9.42 4.70 -1.71
CA TRP A 41 -8.06 4.38 -1.30
C TRP A 41 -7.93 2.90 -0.93
N LEU A 42 -6.70 2.38 -1.09
CA LEU A 42 -6.31 1.06 -0.61
C LEU A 42 -5.36 1.29 0.57
N THR A 43 -5.61 0.63 1.69
CA THR A 43 -4.61 0.52 2.75
C THR A 43 -3.78 -0.72 2.48
N VAL A 44 -2.48 -0.53 2.33
CA VAL A 44 -1.53 -1.58 2.02
C VAL A 44 -0.42 -1.62 3.05
N GLU A 45 0.27 -2.75 3.11
CA GLU A 45 1.47 -2.92 3.89
C GLU A 45 2.65 -3.17 2.96
N LYS A 46 3.76 -2.48 3.22
CA LYS A 46 5.04 -2.66 2.53
C LYS A 46 6.17 -2.62 3.55
N ASP A 47 6.99 -3.67 3.60
CA ASP A 47 8.16 -3.76 4.49
C ASP A 47 7.85 -3.50 5.98
N GLY A 48 6.61 -3.76 6.41
CA GLY A 48 6.14 -3.48 7.78
C GLY A 48 5.51 -2.11 7.99
N ASP A 49 5.59 -1.18 7.03
CA ASP A 49 4.89 0.10 7.05
C ASP A 49 3.48 -0.05 6.46
N ILE A 50 2.49 0.60 7.07
CA ILE A 50 1.08 0.53 6.67
C ILE A 50 0.58 1.94 6.34
N GLY A 51 -0.03 2.08 5.16
CA GLY A 51 -0.68 3.31 4.71
C GLY A 51 -1.20 3.18 3.28
#